data_AF-A0A3M7PVM5-F1
#
_entry.id   AF-A0A3M7PVM5-F1
#
_cell.length_a   1.000
_cell.length_b   1.000
_cell.length_c   1.000
_cell.angle_alpha   90.00
_cell.angle_beta   90.00
_cell.angle_gamma   90.00
#
_symmetry.space_group_name_H-M   'P 1'
#
loop_
_entity.id
_entity.type
_entity.pdbx_description
1 polymer ?
#
loop_
_entity_poly.entity_id
_entity_poly.type
_entity_poly.pdbx_seq_one_letter_code
_entity_poly.pdbx_strand_id
1 'polypeptide(L)'
;MKGFSIIPILFCFKYAQAITSQCAQSFTSRTLYAHNRFRTLHGAPDLVNDQKIINVAQNYAQKLASTNTFAHSRTSGLGENLAMVTSSRNVGSCEDLADRFVKMWYDEVTKYNYNSPGFSMHTGHFTQVVWKSTTKLGCGLAVVGSRVIGVCNYSPAGNMMGAFSSNVLPLGSQGPNTPSPSPTLPPFSSTVSNNQNNNCCPCDCSKLTSPIVTTTTRRFWRPTWNRWGKRLFENDDMSSENRYQNLFD
;
A
#
# COMPACT_ATOMS: atom_id res chain seq x y z
N MET A 1 -22.85 -48.30 -35.24
CA MET A 1 -21.74 -47.43 -34.78
C MET A 1 -22.32 -46.43 -33.80
N LYS A 2 -22.03 -46.58 -32.50
CA LYS A 2 -22.59 -45.71 -31.44
C LYS A 2 -21.69 -44.48 -31.31
N GLY A 3 -22.23 -43.29 -31.57
CA GLY A 3 -21.53 -42.02 -31.43
C GLY A 3 -21.34 -41.66 -29.96
N PHE A 4 -20.09 -41.45 -29.54
CA PHE A 4 -19.77 -40.92 -28.22
C PHE A 4 -19.89 -39.40 -28.25
N SER A 5 -20.84 -38.88 -27.48
CA SER A 5 -20.98 -37.45 -27.22
C SER A 5 -19.95 -37.04 -26.17
N ILE A 6 -19.01 -36.19 -26.56
CA ILE A 6 -17.95 -35.68 -25.67
C ILE A 6 -18.51 -34.44 -24.96
N ILE A 7 -18.84 -34.58 -23.67
CA ILE A 7 -19.22 -33.45 -22.80
C ILE A 7 -17.93 -32.72 -22.43
N PRO A 8 -17.74 -31.43 -22.77
CA PRO A 8 -16.57 -30.70 -22.32
C PRO A 8 -16.68 -30.50 -20.80
N ILE A 9 -15.76 -31.13 -20.06
CA ILE A 9 -15.56 -30.89 -18.63
C ILE A 9 -15.12 -29.45 -18.50
N LEU A 10 -16.05 -28.59 -18.12
CA LEU A 10 -15.78 -27.20 -17.78
C LEU A 10 -14.95 -27.21 -16.48
N PHE A 11 -13.63 -27.23 -16.62
CA PHE A 11 -12.73 -26.94 -15.52
C PHE A 11 -12.99 -25.50 -15.06
N CYS A 12 -13.84 -25.37 -14.04
CA CYS A 12 -14.01 -24.12 -13.30
C CYS A 12 -12.75 -23.92 -12.45
N PHE A 13 -11.64 -23.56 -13.08
CA PHE A 13 -10.52 -22.95 -12.38
C PHE A 13 -11.09 -21.67 -11.77
N LYS A 14 -11.18 -21.62 -10.43
CA LYS A 14 -11.39 -20.37 -9.71
C LYS A 14 -10.16 -19.48 -9.99
N TYR A 15 -10.18 -18.78 -11.11
CA TYR A 15 -9.12 -17.84 -11.47
C TYR A 15 -9.16 -16.71 -10.43
N ALA A 16 -8.08 -16.56 -9.67
CA ALA A 16 -7.81 -15.31 -9.01
C ALA A 16 -7.88 -14.21 -10.07
N GLN A 17 -8.69 -13.17 -9.85
CA GLN A 17 -8.79 -12.10 -10.82
C GLN A 17 -7.41 -11.44 -10.92
N ALA A 18 -6.78 -11.59 -12.09
CA ALA A 18 -5.50 -10.98 -12.34
C ALA A 18 -5.68 -9.46 -12.31
N ILE A 19 -4.94 -8.80 -11.43
CA ILE A 19 -4.89 -7.34 -11.37
C ILE A 19 -4.36 -6.83 -12.72
N THR A 20 -4.96 -5.76 -13.24
CA THR A 20 -4.48 -5.15 -14.50
C THR A 20 -3.08 -4.57 -14.32
N SER A 21 -2.27 -4.58 -15.38
CA SER A 21 -0.95 -3.94 -15.38
C SER A 21 -1.02 -2.47 -14.95
N GLN A 22 -2.07 -1.76 -15.36
CA GLN A 22 -2.33 -0.38 -14.95
C GLN A 22 -2.51 -0.25 -13.43
N CYS A 23 -3.36 -1.08 -12.81
CA CYS A 23 -3.55 -1.06 -11.36
C CYS A 23 -2.25 -1.37 -10.61
N ALA A 24 -1.48 -2.36 -11.06
CA ALA A 24 -0.20 -2.71 -10.43
C ALA A 24 0.80 -1.54 -10.51
N GLN A 25 0.87 -0.84 -11.65
CA GLN A 25 1.71 0.33 -11.83
C GLN A 25 1.26 1.52 -10.96
N SER A 26 -0.06 1.78 -10.90
CA SER A 26 -0.67 2.79 -10.04
C SER A 26 -0.35 2.52 -8.56
N PHE A 27 -0.55 1.28 -8.09
CA PHE A 27 -0.22 0.87 -6.73
C PHE A 27 1.26 1.07 -6.42
N THR A 28 2.15 0.62 -7.33
CA THR A 28 3.61 0.74 -7.16
C THR A 28 4.08 2.20 -7.11
N SER A 29 3.52 3.06 -7.95
CA SER A 29 3.89 4.48 -7.98
C SER A 29 3.31 5.24 -6.78
N ARG A 30 2.08 4.89 -6.37
CA ARG A 30 1.42 5.53 -5.23
C ARG A 30 2.02 5.11 -3.89
N THR A 31 2.40 3.85 -3.73
CA THR A 31 3.13 3.39 -2.54
C THR A 31 4.43 4.15 -2.36
N LEU A 32 5.25 4.29 -3.42
CA LEU A 32 6.48 5.09 -3.35
C LEU A 32 6.22 6.53 -2.88
N TYR A 33 5.24 7.19 -3.49
CA TYR A 33 4.83 8.55 -3.11
C TYR A 33 4.43 8.63 -1.63
N ALA A 34 3.58 7.71 -1.14
CA ALA A 34 3.15 7.69 0.25
C ALA A 34 4.30 7.45 1.23
N HIS A 35 5.25 6.57 0.90
CA HIS A 35 6.45 6.36 1.72
C HIS A 35 7.27 7.64 1.84
N ASN A 36 7.59 8.29 0.71
CA ASN A 36 8.43 9.48 0.69
C ASN A 36 7.80 10.66 1.44
N ARG A 37 6.47 10.78 1.41
CA ARG A 37 5.74 11.76 2.25
C ARG A 37 6.01 11.56 3.73
N PHE A 38 5.93 10.32 4.23
CA PHE A 38 6.19 10.04 5.63
C PHE A 38 7.67 10.16 5.96
N ARG A 39 8.56 9.65 5.11
CA ARG A 39 10.02 9.75 5.29
C ARG A 39 10.51 11.18 5.43
N THR A 40 9.94 12.10 4.64
CA THR A 40 10.22 13.55 4.74
C THR A 40 9.94 14.09 6.14
N LEU A 41 8.87 13.63 6.82
CA LEU A 41 8.54 14.08 8.19
C LEU A 41 9.60 13.68 9.23
N HIS A 42 10.38 12.65 8.93
CA HIS A 42 11.43 12.08 9.79
C HIS A 42 12.84 12.42 9.29
N GLY A 43 13.01 13.30 8.30
CA GLY A 43 14.32 13.63 7.74
C GLY A 43 15.03 12.44 7.07
N ALA A 44 14.29 11.40 6.70
CA ALA A 44 14.80 10.26 5.94
C ALA A 44 14.78 10.59 4.43
N PRO A 45 15.86 10.32 3.68
CA PRO A 45 15.90 10.58 2.24
C PRO A 45 14.82 9.83 1.47
N ASP A 46 14.38 10.38 0.35
CA ASP A 46 13.40 9.73 -0.53
C ASP A 46 13.92 8.39 -1.06
N LEU A 47 13.01 7.41 -1.11
CA LEU A 47 13.23 6.14 -1.79
C LEU A 47 13.07 6.32 -3.31
N VAL A 48 13.66 5.39 -4.05
CA VAL A 48 13.36 5.16 -5.47
C VAL A 48 12.83 3.76 -5.68
N ASN A 49 12.00 3.57 -6.69
CA ASN A 49 11.56 2.24 -7.08
C ASN A 49 12.69 1.46 -7.77
N ASP A 50 12.80 0.17 -7.47
CA ASP A 50 13.70 -0.78 -8.15
C ASP A 50 12.89 -1.92 -8.76
N GLN A 51 13.00 -2.09 -10.08
CA GLN A 51 12.19 -3.06 -10.82
C GLN A 51 12.40 -4.51 -10.36
N LYS A 52 13.61 -4.88 -9.92
CA LYS A 52 13.87 -6.23 -9.42
C LYS A 52 13.14 -6.46 -8.10
N ILE A 53 13.16 -5.47 -7.21
CA ILE A 53 12.46 -5.52 -5.92
C ILE A 53 10.94 -5.54 -6.12
N ILE A 54 10.42 -4.75 -7.07
CA ILE A 54 8.99 -4.77 -7.46
C ILE A 54 8.56 -6.18 -7.87
N ASN A 55 9.34 -6.83 -8.74
CA ASN A 55 9.03 -8.17 -9.21
C ASN A 55 9.02 -9.20 -8.06
N VAL A 56 9.96 -9.09 -7.12
CA VAL A 56 9.99 -9.94 -5.91
C VAL A 56 8.72 -9.75 -5.08
N ALA A 57 8.35 -8.50 -4.78
CA ALA A 57 7.17 -8.18 -3.98
C ALA A 57 5.88 -8.64 -4.68
N GLN A 58 5.76 -8.43 -5.99
CA GLN A 58 4.60 -8.81 -6.78
C GLN A 58 4.41 -10.34 -6.85
N ASN A 59 5.49 -11.08 -7.08
CA ASN A 59 5.45 -12.54 -7.06
C ASN A 59 5.06 -13.08 -5.68
N TYR A 60 5.56 -12.45 -4.62
CA TYR A 60 5.24 -12.89 -3.27
C TYR A 60 3.79 -12.58 -2.87
N ALA A 61 3.26 -11.40 -3.25
CA ALA A 61 1.85 -11.06 -3.07
C ALA A 61 0.94 -12.12 -3.71
N GLN A 62 1.26 -12.54 -4.95
CA GLN A 62 0.53 -13.60 -5.65
C GLN A 62 0.63 -14.95 -4.94
N LYS A 63 1.81 -15.31 -4.41
CA LYS A 63 2.00 -16.54 -3.63
C LYS A 63 1.17 -16.53 -2.33
N LEU A 64 1.12 -15.42 -1.61
CA LEU A 64 0.30 -15.30 -0.40
C LEU A 64 -1.19 -15.45 -0.74
N ALA A 65 -1.61 -14.85 -1.86
CA ALA A 65 -2.98 -14.97 -2.35
C ALA A 65 -3.35 -16.41 -2.75
N SER A 66 -2.45 -17.15 -3.41
CA SER A 66 -2.72 -18.51 -3.88
C SER A 66 -2.65 -19.58 -2.79
N THR A 67 -1.83 -19.36 -1.76
CA THR A 67 -1.61 -20.34 -0.67
C THR A 67 -2.48 -20.08 0.56
N ASN A 68 -3.22 -18.97 0.58
CA ASN A 68 -3.97 -18.50 1.74
C ASN A 68 -3.10 -18.34 3.01
N THR A 69 -1.81 -18.09 2.84
CA THR A 69 -0.87 -17.81 3.94
C THR A 69 -0.68 -16.30 4.11
N PHE A 70 -0.26 -15.87 5.29
CA PHE A 70 0.12 -14.48 5.55
C PHE A 70 1.33 -14.45 6.49
N ALA A 71 2.49 -14.72 5.90
CA ALA A 71 3.78 -14.78 6.59
C ALA A 71 4.84 -14.10 5.75
N HIS A 72 5.97 -13.74 6.36
CA HIS A 72 7.08 -13.10 5.66
C HIS A 72 7.81 -14.05 4.70
N SER A 73 8.29 -13.51 3.57
CA SER A 73 9.03 -14.28 2.55
C SER A 73 10.40 -14.73 3.02
N ARG A 74 11.01 -13.96 3.94
CA ARG A 74 12.41 -14.09 4.37
C ARG A 74 13.39 -14.03 3.20
N THR A 75 13.05 -13.26 2.16
CA THR A 75 13.95 -13.03 1.03
C THR A 75 15.24 -12.38 1.52
N SER A 76 16.37 -13.06 1.33
CA SER A 76 17.67 -12.61 1.83
C SER A 76 18.03 -11.22 1.31
N GLY A 77 18.53 -10.36 2.20
CA GLY A 77 18.99 -9.01 1.88
C GLY A 77 17.89 -7.95 1.69
N LEU A 78 16.61 -8.32 1.78
CA LEU A 78 15.49 -7.39 1.67
C LEU A 78 14.73 -7.25 3.00
N GLY A 79 14.36 -6.02 3.34
CA GLY A 79 13.31 -5.77 4.32
C GLY A 79 11.94 -6.09 3.73
N GLU A 80 10.91 -6.23 4.56
CA GLU A 80 9.56 -6.55 4.09
C GLU A 80 8.47 -6.04 5.03
N ASN A 81 7.44 -5.41 4.46
CA ASN A 81 6.17 -5.16 5.12
C ASN A 81 5.05 -5.86 4.35
N LEU A 82 4.11 -6.44 5.09
CA LEU A 82 2.90 -7.07 4.57
C LEU A 82 1.67 -6.34 5.07
N ALA A 83 0.65 -6.22 4.23
CA ALA A 83 -0.66 -5.72 4.63
C ALA A 83 -1.74 -6.59 3.99
N MET A 84 -2.84 -6.77 4.71
CA MET A 84 -4.04 -7.39 4.19
C MET A 84 -5.26 -6.55 4.58
N VAL A 85 -6.15 -6.35 3.63
CA VAL A 85 -7.50 -5.89 3.90
C VAL A 85 -8.50 -6.89 3.35
N THR A 86 -9.55 -7.12 4.12
CA THR A 86 -10.69 -7.95 3.70
C THR A 86 -11.89 -7.03 3.56
N SER A 87 -12.64 -7.13 2.46
CA SER A 87 -13.85 -6.35 2.26
C SER A 87 -14.90 -7.13 1.48
N SER A 88 -16.15 -7.09 1.95
CA SER A 88 -17.33 -7.54 1.20
C SER A 88 -17.84 -6.50 0.20
N ARG A 89 -17.23 -5.30 0.17
CA ARG A 89 -17.59 -4.15 -0.67
C ARG A 89 -16.39 -3.68 -1.52
N ASN A 90 -16.62 -2.68 -2.37
CA ASN A 90 -15.59 -1.97 -3.12
C ASN A 90 -14.41 -1.56 -2.21
N VAL A 91 -13.20 -2.02 -2.55
CA VAL A 91 -11.95 -1.78 -1.80
C VAL A 91 -11.26 -0.47 -2.16
N GLY A 92 -11.84 0.30 -3.08
CA GLY A 92 -11.25 1.52 -3.64
C GLY A 92 -10.37 1.25 -4.84
N SER A 93 -9.75 2.31 -5.34
CA SER A 93 -8.72 2.24 -6.39
C SER A 93 -7.42 1.62 -5.86
N CYS A 94 -6.50 1.30 -6.77
CA CYS A 94 -5.20 0.76 -6.41
C CYS A 94 -4.32 1.81 -5.72
N GLU A 95 -4.57 3.09 -6.00
CA GLU A 95 -4.02 4.23 -5.30
C GLU A 95 -4.57 4.34 -3.87
N ASP A 96 -5.87 4.15 -3.66
CA ASP A 96 -6.48 4.15 -2.32
C ASP A 96 -5.92 3.01 -1.45
N LEU A 97 -5.75 1.82 -2.05
CA LEU A 97 -5.13 0.68 -1.40
C LEU A 97 -3.67 0.95 -1.02
N ALA A 98 -2.90 1.59 -1.91
CA ALA A 98 -1.52 1.98 -1.64
C ALA A 98 -1.43 2.94 -0.45
N ASP A 99 -2.23 4.01 -0.43
CA ASP A 99 -2.26 4.96 0.68
C ASP A 99 -2.67 4.29 1.99
N ARG A 100 -3.70 3.41 1.93
CA ARG A 100 -4.19 2.69 3.10
C ARG A 100 -3.11 1.79 3.70
N PHE A 101 -2.40 1.00 2.88
CA PHE A 101 -1.37 0.08 3.38
C PHE A 101 -0.18 0.83 3.99
N VAL A 102 0.33 1.86 3.31
CA VAL A 102 1.45 2.65 3.84
C VAL A 102 1.05 3.37 5.13
N LYS A 103 -0.17 3.89 5.20
CA LYS A 103 -0.70 4.50 6.43
C LYS A 103 -0.81 3.50 7.57
N MET A 104 -1.33 2.28 7.32
CA MET A 104 -1.43 1.24 8.34
C MET A 104 -0.06 0.91 8.95
N TRP A 105 0.99 0.81 8.13
CA TRP A 105 2.35 0.62 8.61
C TRP A 105 2.90 1.82 9.36
N TYR A 106 2.64 3.04 8.88
CA TYR A 106 3.13 4.25 9.50
C TYR A 106 2.46 4.57 10.84
N ASP A 107 1.17 4.27 11.01
CA ASP A 107 0.41 4.55 12.23
C ASP A 107 0.99 3.89 13.49
N GLU A 108 1.83 2.86 13.32
CA GLU A 108 2.64 2.26 14.39
C GLU A 108 3.63 3.25 15.05
N VAL A 109 3.91 4.41 14.43
CA VAL A 109 4.70 5.50 15.01
C VAL A 109 4.18 5.90 16.41
N THR A 110 2.87 5.78 16.62
CA THR A 110 2.21 6.08 17.91
C THR A 110 2.66 5.19 19.06
N LYS A 111 3.25 4.02 18.75
CA LYS A 111 3.75 3.03 19.71
C LYS A 111 5.28 3.05 19.82
N TYR A 112 5.99 3.82 18.99
CA TYR A 112 7.45 3.83 18.97
C TYR A 112 8.02 4.72 20.07
N ASN A 113 8.92 4.17 20.88
CA ASN A 113 9.61 4.92 21.93
C ASN A 113 11.01 5.33 21.47
N TYR A 114 11.19 6.61 21.09
CA TYR A 114 12.49 7.14 20.67
C TYR A 114 13.55 7.16 21.78
N ASN A 115 13.14 7.13 23.07
CA ASN A 115 14.07 7.05 24.20
C ASN A 115 14.57 5.62 24.47
N SER A 116 13.92 4.62 23.88
CA SER A 116 14.34 3.21 23.92
C SER A 116 14.24 2.62 22.52
N PRO A 117 15.11 3.06 21.60
CA PRO A 117 15.01 2.70 20.19
C PRO A 117 15.33 1.22 19.99
N GLY A 118 14.44 0.51 19.31
CA GLY A 118 14.63 -0.91 19.05
C GLY A 118 13.48 -1.53 18.25
N PHE A 119 13.61 -2.83 18.00
CA PHE A 119 12.57 -3.61 17.36
C PHE A 119 11.42 -3.91 18.34
N SER A 120 10.19 -3.83 17.86
CA SER A 120 9.02 -4.41 18.49
C SER A 120 8.09 -4.93 17.40
N MET A 121 7.35 -6.00 17.70
CA MET A 121 6.32 -6.53 16.80
C MET A 121 5.22 -5.52 16.47
N HIS A 122 5.09 -4.44 17.24
CA HIS A 122 4.09 -3.41 17.03
C HIS A 122 4.61 -2.14 16.35
N THR A 123 5.91 -2.09 16.02
CA THR A 123 6.56 -0.93 15.40
C THR A 123 7.48 -1.28 14.22
N GLY A 124 7.61 -2.58 13.92
CA GLY A 124 8.47 -3.09 12.87
C GLY A 124 8.13 -2.56 11.48
N HIS A 125 6.85 -2.33 11.19
CA HIS A 125 6.46 -1.79 9.88
C HIS A 125 6.78 -0.31 9.77
N PHE A 126 6.45 0.49 10.80
CA PHE A 126 6.79 1.91 10.85
C PHE A 126 8.30 2.13 10.71
N THR A 127 9.08 1.42 11.52
CA THR A 127 10.54 1.57 11.54
C THR A 127 11.16 1.25 10.18
N GLN A 128 10.63 0.26 9.45
CA GLN A 128 11.05 -0.03 8.08
C GLN A 128 10.66 1.07 7.08
N VAL A 129 9.45 1.65 7.17
CA VAL A 129 8.99 2.74 6.29
C VAL A 129 9.93 3.94 6.36
N VAL A 130 10.30 4.35 7.58
CA VAL A 130 11.13 5.53 7.82
C VAL A 130 12.63 5.25 7.91
N TRP A 131 13.05 4.01 7.67
CA TRP A 131 14.45 3.59 7.84
C TRP A 131 15.39 4.41 6.96
N LYS A 132 16.22 5.27 7.56
CA LYS A 132 17.05 6.26 6.85
C LYS A 132 17.96 5.66 5.80
N SER A 133 18.61 4.55 6.08
CA SER A 133 19.59 3.93 5.17
C SER A 133 18.96 3.13 4.04
N THR A 134 17.66 2.84 4.09
CA THR A 134 16.94 2.23 2.97
C THR A 134 16.87 3.25 1.83
N THR A 135 17.18 2.81 0.61
CA THR A 135 17.20 3.69 -0.58
C THR A 135 16.26 3.22 -1.69
N LYS A 136 15.94 1.93 -1.72
CA LYS A 136 15.12 1.31 -2.77
C LYS A 136 13.88 0.66 -2.20
N LEU A 137 12.79 0.77 -2.94
CA LEU A 137 11.49 0.18 -2.65
C LEU A 137 11.02 -0.66 -3.84
N GLY A 138 10.26 -1.71 -3.56
CA GLY A 138 9.42 -2.35 -4.57
C GLY A 138 8.19 -2.94 -3.92
N CYS A 139 7.01 -2.66 -4.49
CA CYS A 139 5.75 -3.06 -3.92
C CYS A 139 4.90 -3.82 -4.93
N GLY A 140 4.14 -4.79 -4.44
CA GLY A 140 3.25 -5.65 -5.22
C GLY A 140 1.90 -5.82 -4.57
N LEU A 141 0.89 -6.12 -5.38
CA LEU A 141 -0.50 -6.25 -4.97
C LEU A 141 -1.08 -7.56 -5.52
N ALA A 142 -1.91 -8.25 -4.72
CA ALA A 142 -2.67 -9.40 -5.19
C ALA A 142 -4.09 -9.38 -4.61
N VAL A 143 -5.07 -9.80 -5.40
CA VAL A 143 -6.48 -9.88 -5.00
C VAL A 143 -6.94 -11.33 -5.14
N VAL A 144 -7.54 -11.88 -4.07
CA VAL A 144 -8.13 -13.22 -4.05
C VAL A 144 -9.47 -13.19 -3.29
N GLY A 145 -10.57 -13.38 -4.01
CA GLY A 145 -11.91 -13.23 -3.44
C GLY A 145 -12.10 -11.83 -2.84
N SER A 146 -12.43 -11.76 -1.54
CA SER A 146 -12.60 -10.51 -0.78
C SER A 146 -11.31 -9.98 -0.15
N ARG A 147 -10.17 -10.67 -0.33
CA ARG A 147 -8.89 -10.31 0.28
C ARG A 147 -8.01 -9.57 -0.73
N VAL A 148 -7.41 -8.48 -0.25
CA VAL A 148 -6.38 -7.73 -0.97
C VAL A 148 -5.11 -7.78 -0.14
N ILE A 149 -4.02 -8.21 -0.75
CA ILE A 149 -2.72 -8.43 -0.11
C ILE A 149 -1.70 -7.50 -0.75
N GLY A 150 -1.07 -6.65 0.06
CA GLY A 150 0.05 -5.80 -0.32
C GLY A 150 1.35 -6.29 0.28
N VAL A 151 2.41 -6.27 -0.52
CA VAL A 151 3.78 -6.58 -0.10
C VAL A 151 4.67 -5.43 -0.54
N CYS A 152 5.51 -4.92 0.35
CA CYS A 152 6.58 -3.99 -0.01
C CYS A 152 7.91 -4.54 0.51
N ASN A 153 8.91 -4.60 -0.37
CA ASN A 153 10.27 -4.96 -0.05
C ASN A 153 11.21 -3.75 -0.12
N TYR A 154 12.25 -3.78 0.71
CA TYR A 154 13.13 -2.64 0.96
C TYR A 154 14.60 -3.04 0.80
N SER A 155 15.42 -2.19 0.18
CA SER A 155 16.86 -2.40 0.06
C SER A 155 17.66 -1.11 0.33
N PRO A 156 18.74 -1.16 1.12
CA PRO A 156 19.06 -2.23 2.08
C PRO A 156 17.91 -2.51 3.06
N ALA A 157 17.92 -3.70 3.67
CA ALA A 157 16.94 -4.05 4.70
C ALA A 157 17.03 -3.11 5.91
N GLY A 158 15.88 -2.76 6.47
CA GLY A 158 15.79 -2.03 7.73
C GLY A 158 15.75 -2.97 8.93
N ASN A 159 15.38 -2.41 10.09
CA ASN A 159 15.18 -3.15 11.35
C ASN A 159 16.42 -3.94 11.81
N MET A 160 17.60 -3.44 11.48
CA MET A 160 18.87 -4.02 11.92
C MET A 160 19.10 -3.69 13.40
N MET A 161 19.31 -4.73 14.21
CA MET A 161 19.60 -4.57 15.63
C MET A 161 20.83 -3.68 15.84
N GLY A 162 20.75 -2.76 16.81
CA GLY A 162 21.80 -1.77 17.09
C GLY A 162 21.82 -0.55 16.17
N ALA A 163 21.01 -0.51 15.11
CA ALA A 163 21.01 0.60 14.14
C ALA A 163 19.74 1.48 14.20
N PHE A 164 18.83 1.27 15.15
CA PHE A 164 17.54 1.98 15.21
C PHE A 164 17.71 3.48 15.46
N SER A 165 18.54 3.89 16.42
CA SER A 165 18.72 5.31 16.78
C SER A 165 19.23 6.18 15.63
N SER A 166 20.04 5.61 14.73
CA SER A 166 20.58 6.32 13.56
C SER A 166 19.66 6.29 12.34
N ASN A 167 18.66 5.39 12.33
CA ASN A 167 17.79 5.16 11.18
C ASN A 167 16.32 5.55 11.38
N VAL A 168 15.85 5.66 12.62
CA VAL A 168 14.46 5.98 12.97
C VAL A 168 14.46 7.28 13.76
N LEU A 169 14.40 8.40 13.04
CA LEU A 169 14.51 9.72 13.63
C LEU A 169 13.13 10.25 14.07
N PRO A 170 13.03 11.12 15.10
CA PRO A 170 11.77 11.76 15.48
C PRO A 170 11.19 12.66 14.39
N LEU A 171 9.91 13.01 14.53
CA LEU A 171 9.26 14.00 13.68
C LEU A 171 9.99 15.35 13.73
N GLY A 172 10.12 16.02 12.58
CA GLY A 172 10.79 17.32 12.46
C GLY A 172 12.32 17.25 12.44
N SER A 173 12.89 16.04 12.42
CA SER A 173 14.33 15.86 12.21
C SER A 173 14.73 16.40 10.84
N GLN A 174 15.75 17.27 10.80
CA GLN A 174 16.25 17.82 9.55
C GLN A 174 17.10 16.77 8.84
N GLY A 175 16.75 16.46 7.59
CA GLY A 175 17.64 15.69 6.70
C GLY A 175 18.90 16.50 6.35
N PRO A 176 19.94 15.88 5.76
CA PRO A 176 21.05 16.64 5.20
C PRO A 176 20.49 17.71 4.23
N ASN A 177 21.01 18.94 4.33
CA ASN A 177 20.54 20.19 3.71
C ASN A 177 20.41 20.17 2.17
N THR A 178 19.57 19.31 1.62
CA THR A 178 19.08 19.42 0.25
C THR A 178 17.64 19.89 0.31
N PRO A 179 17.25 20.92 -0.46
CA PRO A 179 15.84 21.18 -0.73
C PRO A 179 15.31 19.95 -1.45
N SER A 180 14.75 19.00 -0.69
CA SER A 180 14.13 17.82 -1.25
C SER A 180 12.97 18.33 -2.11
N PRO A 181 12.90 18.00 -3.40
CA PRO A 181 11.67 18.23 -4.13
C PRO A 181 10.57 17.56 -3.29
N SER A 182 9.54 18.32 -2.93
CA SER A 182 8.35 17.71 -2.33
C SER A 182 7.98 16.53 -3.22
N PRO A 183 7.70 15.34 -2.66
CA PRO A 183 7.43 14.16 -3.47
C PRO A 183 6.36 14.54 -4.49
N THR A 184 6.76 14.67 -5.75
CA THR A 184 5.83 15.05 -6.80
C THR A 184 4.99 13.82 -7.07
N LEU A 185 3.68 14.01 -7.11
CA LEU A 185 2.80 12.96 -7.63
C LEU A 185 3.35 12.51 -8.98
N PRO A 186 3.43 11.20 -9.25
CA PRO A 186 3.79 10.74 -10.59
C PRO A 186 2.84 11.40 -11.60
N PRO A 187 3.34 11.88 -12.76
CA PRO A 187 2.48 12.47 -13.76
C PRO A 187 1.40 11.47 -14.16
N PHE A 188 0.15 11.94 -14.18
CA PHE A 188 -0.96 11.17 -14.72
C PHE A 188 -0.65 10.93 -16.20
N SER A 189 -0.45 9.68 -16.62
CA SER A 189 -0.22 9.36 -18.04
C SER A 189 -1.51 9.64 -18.81
N SER A 190 -1.59 10.82 -19.43
CA SER A 190 -2.75 11.29 -20.19
C SER A 190 -2.78 10.81 -21.65
N THR A 191 -2.06 9.74 -21.99
CA THR A 191 -2.31 9.02 -23.25
C THR A 191 -3.59 8.20 -23.11
N VAL A 192 -4.72 8.90 -23.09
CA VAL A 192 -6.01 8.34 -23.49
C VAL A 192 -5.90 8.11 -24.99
N SER A 193 -5.45 6.92 -25.39
CA SER A 193 -5.86 6.41 -26.69
C SER A 193 -7.38 6.26 -26.61
N ASN A 194 -8.11 7.07 -27.37
CA ASN A 194 -9.55 6.90 -27.58
C ASN A 194 -9.77 5.53 -28.23
N ASN A 195 -9.85 4.50 -27.40
CA ASN A 195 -10.45 3.24 -27.74
C ASN A 195 -11.55 3.04 -26.71
N GLN A 196 -12.80 3.16 -27.16
CA GLN A 196 -14.00 3.01 -26.34
C GLN A 196 -14.21 1.56 -25.91
N ASN A 197 -13.29 1.03 -25.12
CA ASN A 197 -13.42 -0.26 -24.45
C ASN A 197 -13.22 -0.02 -22.95
N ASN A 198 -14.32 0.35 -22.28
CA ASN A 198 -14.42 0.61 -20.84
C ASN A 198 -14.21 -0.66 -19.98
N ASN A 199 -13.03 -1.27 -20.07
CA ASN A 199 -12.62 -2.38 -19.20
C ASN A 199 -11.73 -1.86 -18.06
N CYS A 200 -12.35 -1.10 -17.16
CA CYS A 200 -11.89 -1.07 -15.77
C CYS A 200 -12.28 -2.42 -15.11
N CYS A 201 -11.53 -2.85 -14.08
CA CYS A 201 -11.86 -3.99 -13.21
C CYS A 201 -13.38 -4.07 -12.92
N PRO A 202 -13.98 -5.27 -12.76
CA PRO A 202 -15.42 -5.48 -12.90
C PRO A 202 -16.20 -4.65 -11.89
N CYS A 203 -16.56 -3.45 -12.31
CA CYS A 203 -17.35 -2.46 -11.60
C CYS A 203 -18.22 -1.84 -12.69
N ASP A 204 -19.44 -2.38 -12.85
CA ASP A 204 -20.41 -1.87 -13.80
C ASP A 204 -20.85 -0.46 -13.38
N CYS A 205 -20.33 0.55 -14.07
CA CYS A 205 -20.70 1.96 -13.89
C CYS A 205 -21.83 2.43 -14.83
N SER A 206 -22.56 1.54 -15.50
CA SER A 206 -23.53 1.92 -16.54
C SER A 206 -24.97 2.22 -16.08
N LYS A 207 -25.27 2.21 -14.77
CA LYS A 207 -26.65 2.37 -14.27
C LYS A 207 -26.96 3.60 -13.41
N LEU A 208 -26.33 4.74 -13.68
CA LEU A 208 -26.76 6.00 -13.06
C LEU A 208 -26.88 7.11 -14.12
N THR A 209 -27.93 7.05 -14.94
CA THR A 209 -28.44 8.23 -15.64
C THR A 209 -29.60 8.80 -14.84
N SER A 210 -29.41 9.97 -14.21
CA SER A 210 -30.41 11.03 -13.92
C SER A 210 -29.76 12.16 -13.08
N PRO A 211 -30.33 13.38 -13.08
CA PRO A 211 -29.89 14.53 -13.86
C PRO A 211 -28.85 15.40 -13.15
N ILE A 212 -28.24 16.26 -13.95
CA ILE A 212 -27.20 17.25 -13.64
C ILE A 212 -27.57 18.09 -12.40
N VAL A 213 -26.76 17.99 -11.35
CA VAL A 213 -26.62 19.04 -10.33
C VAL A 213 -25.18 19.53 -10.37
N THR A 214 -25.00 20.71 -10.96
CA THR A 214 -23.78 21.49 -10.92
C THR A 214 -23.50 21.93 -9.49
N THR A 215 -22.53 21.30 -8.82
CA THR A 215 -21.63 21.92 -7.81
C THR A 215 -20.73 20.83 -7.23
N THR A 216 -19.57 20.60 -7.84
CA THR A 216 -18.54 19.72 -7.27
C THR A 216 -17.39 20.56 -6.74
N THR A 217 -17.44 20.90 -5.45
CA THR A 217 -16.21 21.08 -4.68
C THR A 217 -15.67 19.69 -4.37
N ARG A 218 -14.69 19.22 -5.16
CA ARG A 218 -13.89 18.04 -4.81
C ARG A 218 -13.26 18.29 -3.44
N ARG A 219 -13.61 17.47 -2.45
CA ARG A 219 -13.06 17.55 -1.11
C ARG A 219 -11.59 17.09 -1.16
N PHE A 220 -10.69 18.06 -1.35
CA PHE A 220 -9.26 17.86 -1.20
C PHE A 220 -8.95 17.53 0.26
N TRP A 221 -8.08 16.53 0.49
CA TRP A 221 -7.49 16.28 1.80
C TRP A 221 -6.55 17.45 2.13
N ARG A 222 -7.06 18.49 2.81
CA ARG A 222 -6.24 19.55 3.39
C ARG A 222 -5.86 19.13 4.81
N PRO A 223 -4.57 18.90 5.12
CA PRO A 223 -4.14 18.69 6.50
C PRO A 223 -4.08 20.07 7.18
N THR A 224 -4.93 20.32 8.17
CA THR A 224 -4.67 21.39 9.15
C THR A 224 -4.09 20.74 10.40
N TRP A 225 -2.79 20.96 10.63
CA TRP A 225 -2.09 20.59 11.86
C TRP A 225 -1.92 21.85 12.72
N ASN A 226 -2.17 21.76 14.03
CA ASN A 226 -1.71 22.81 14.95
C ASN A 226 -0.20 22.66 15.21
N ARG A 227 0.41 23.70 15.79
CA ARG A 227 1.87 23.82 16.08
C ARG A 227 2.47 22.66 16.90
N TRP A 228 1.63 21.75 17.40
CA TRP A 228 2.00 20.62 18.27
C TRP A 228 1.55 19.25 17.74
N GLY A 229 1.08 19.16 16.49
CA GLY A 229 0.80 17.87 15.84
C GLY A 229 -0.41 17.08 16.38
N LYS A 230 -1.36 17.70 17.09
CA LYS A 230 -2.63 17.05 17.46
C LYS A 230 -3.77 17.41 16.50
N ARG A 231 -4.57 16.40 16.15
CA ARG A 231 -5.76 16.48 15.29
C ARG A 231 -6.88 17.29 15.98
N LEU A 232 -7.53 18.22 15.26
CA LEU A 232 -8.87 18.71 15.61
C LEU A 232 -9.87 17.72 14.99
N PHE A 233 -10.63 17.02 15.83
CA PHE A 233 -11.75 16.19 15.38
C PHE A 233 -12.97 17.10 15.32
N GLU A 234 -13.58 17.22 14.14
CA GLU A 234 -15.02 17.47 14.07
C GLU A 234 -15.66 16.11 13.85
N ASN A 235 -16.54 15.77 14.77
CA ASN A 235 -17.16 14.47 14.93
C ASN A 235 -18.07 14.18 13.75
N ASP A 236 -17.90 13.01 13.12
CA ASP A 236 -19.02 12.21 12.65
C ASP A 236 -18.59 10.73 12.66
N ASP A 237 -19.22 10.02 13.58
CA ASP A 237 -19.39 8.57 13.73
C ASP A 237 -18.46 7.62 12.94
N MET A 238 -17.47 7.07 13.64
CA MET A 238 -16.84 5.80 13.29
C MET A 238 -16.74 4.94 14.56
N SER A 239 -17.90 4.67 15.16
CA SER A 239 -18.07 3.75 16.28
C SER A 239 -18.56 2.37 15.82
N SER A 240 -17.79 1.68 14.98
CA SER A 240 -17.91 0.22 14.82
C SER A 240 -16.80 -0.33 13.92
N GLU A 241 -15.78 -0.92 14.55
CA GLU A 241 -15.14 -2.20 14.20
C GLU A 241 -13.74 -2.30 14.83
N ASN A 242 -13.76 -2.41 16.16
CA ASN A 242 -12.71 -2.98 16.98
C ASN A 242 -12.66 -4.52 16.76
N ARG A 243 -12.41 -4.97 15.52
CA ARG A 243 -12.41 -6.40 15.17
C ARG A 243 -11.24 -6.84 14.30
N TYR A 244 -10.02 -6.36 14.60
CA TYR A 244 -8.80 -7.00 14.12
C TYR A 244 -7.67 -6.84 15.16
N GLN A 245 -7.79 -7.56 16.28
CA GLN A 245 -6.69 -7.74 17.25
C GLN A 245 -6.43 -9.20 17.66
N ASN A 246 -7.22 -10.19 17.25
CA ASN A 246 -6.99 -11.57 17.68
C ASN A 246 -6.87 -12.52 16.48
N LEU A 247 -5.65 -12.65 15.94
CA LEU A 247 -5.23 -13.80 15.13
C LEU A 247 -3.75 -14.14 15.38
N PHE A 248 -3.29 -14.04 16.63
CA PHE A 248 -2.07 -14.67 17.11
C PHE A 248 -2.22 -14.97 18.61
N ASP A 249 -2.93 -16.07 18.89
CA ASP A 249 -2.75 -16.96 20.04
C ASP A 249 -3.18 -18.36 19.57
#